data_AF-A0A378ARB5-F1
#
_entry.id   AF-A0A378ARB5-F1
#
_cell.length_a   1.000
_cell.length_b   1.000
_cell.length_c   1.000
_cell.angle_alpha   90.00
_cell.angle_beta   90.00
_cell.angle_gamma   90.00
#
_symmetry.space_group_name_H-M   'P 1'
#
loop_
_entity.id
_entity.type
_entity.pdbx_description
1 polymer ?
#
loop_
_entity_poly.entity_id
_entity_poly.type
_entity_poly.pdbx_seq_one_letter_code
_entity_poly.pdbx_strand_id
1 'polypeptide(L)'
;MYSLYTSCSTSLSATHIACRSLLFGECDLALAGGITIDLPQKSGYFCQQGMIHSTDGHCRPFDSQASGTLFGDGAGVVVLRRLEDALAAGDRIYAVIRGSAVNNDGKQKSVLSRLVMRDRRRSFVRPVIWQK
;
A
#
# COMPACT_ATOMS: atom_id res chain seq x y z
N MET A 1 -6.22 16.43 6.57
CA MET A 1 -5.58 15.85 5.38
C MET A 1 -4.15 15.51 5.75
N TYR A 2 -3.73 14.25 5.58
CA TYR A 2 -2.41 13.77 5.99
C TYR A 2 -1.64 13.26 4.77
N SER A 3 -0.37 13.63 4.68
CA SER A 3 0.57 13.06 3.72
C SER A 3 1.49 12.10 4.46
N LEU A 4 1.69 10.90 3.92
CA LEU A 4 2.54 9.87 4.50
C LEU A 4 3.68 9.54 3.55
N TYR A 5 4.81 9.14 4.11
CA TYR A 5 5.94 8.64 3.34
C TYR A 5 6.58 7.45 4.06
N THR A 6 6.35 6.25 3.53
CA THR A 6 6.93 4.98 4.02
C THR A 6 7.56 4.19 2.87
N SER A 7 8.07 4.88 1.85
CA SER A 7 8.59 4.27 0.62
C SER A 7 7.52 3.41 -0.09
N CYS A 8 7.84 2.18 -0.51
CA CYS A 8 6.97 1.32 -1.31
C CYS A 8 5.64 0.92 -0.62
N SER A 9 5.54 1.03 0.71
CA SER A 9 4.32 0.72 1.46
C SER A 9 3.39 1.93 1.68
N THR A 10 3.70 3.10 1.12
CA THR A 10 3.01 4.36 1.45
C THR A 10 1.50 4.32 1.27
N SER A 11 1.00 3.79 0.15
CA SER A 11 -0.44 3.70 -0.12
C SER A 11 -1.17 2.74 0.83
N LEU A 12 -0.53 1.63 1.21
CA LEU A 12 -1.09 0.68 2.19
C LEU A 12 -1.06 1.25 3.61
N SER A 13 0.00 1.97 3.99
CA SER A 13 0.08 2.70 5.26
C SER A 13 -1.01 3.77 5.35
N ALA A 14 -1.27 4.51 4.27
CA ALA A 14 -2.37 5.47 4.20
C ALA A 14 -3.74 4.81 4.38
N THR A 15 -3.94 3.65 3.74
CA THR A 15 -5.15 2.84 3.91
C THR A 15 -5.31 2.36 5.35
N HIS A 16 -4.23 1.94 6.01
CA HIS A 16 -4.25 1.55 7.42
C HIS A 16 -4.66 2.71 8.34
N ILE A 17 -4.08 3.90 8.15
CA ILE A 17 -4.43 5.09 8.95
C ILE A 17 -5.88 5.51 8.69
N ALA A 18 -6.34 5.50 7.45
CA ALA A 18 -7.74 5.81 7.14
C ALA A 18 -8.73 4.82 7.78
N CYS A 19 -8.43 3.52 7.76
CA CYS A 19 -9.21 2.52 8.50
C CYS A 19 -9.23 2.83 10.00
N ARG A 20 -8.08 3.25 10.55
CA ARG A 20 -7.95 3.60 11.96
C ARG A 20 -8.83 4.80 12.32
N SER A 21 -8.77 5.89 11.56
CA SER A 21 -9.60 7.09 11.78
C SER A 21 -11.09 6.79 11.72
N LEU A 22 -11.54 5.95 10.78
CA LEU A 22 -12.93 5.50 10.70
C LEU A 22 -13.37 4.71 11.95
N LEU A 23 -12.50 3.83 12.45
CA LEU A 23 -12.79 2.97 13.60
C LEU A 23 -12.75 3.73 14.93
N PHE A 24 -11.91 4.76 15.03
CA PHE A 24 -11.86 5.64 16.21
C PHE A 24 -12.90 6.77 16.17
N GLY A 25 -13.74 6.84 15.12
CA GLY A 25 -14.75 7.88 14.98
C GLY A 25 -14.17 9.28 14.71
N GLU A 26 -12.92 9.36 14.25
CA GLU A 26 -12.31 10.64 13.84
C GLU A 26 -12.92 11.14 12.51
N CYS A 27 -13.47 10.22 11.71
CA CYS A 27 -14.24 10.52 10.52
C CYS A 27 -15.26 9.41 10.20
N ASP A 28 -16.25 9.74 9.37
CA ASP A 28 -17.26 8.79 8.88
C ASP A 28 -17.03 8.34 7.43
N LEU A 29 -16.18 9.09 6.72
CA LEU A 29 -15.75 8.81 5.37
C LEU A 29 -14.27 9.19 5.24
N ALA A 30 -13.47 8.33 4.63
CA ALA A 30 -12.04 8.59 4.43
C ALA A 30 -11.62 8.33 2.98
N LEU A 31 -10.75 9.20 2.44
CA LEU A 31 -10.04 8.95 1.19
C LEU A 31 -8.64 8.44 1.52
N ALA A 32 -8.24 7.33 0.91
CA ALA A 32 -6.92 6.75 1.07
C ALA A 32 -6.33 6.39 -0.28
N GLY A 33 -5.03 6.64 -0.48
CA GLY A 33 -4.42 6.42 -1.77
C GLY A 33 -2.93 6.72 -1.78
N GLY A 34 -2.36 6.70 -2.97
CA GLY A 34 -0.97 7.06 -3.20
C GLY A 34 -0.74 7.43 -4.65
N ILE A 35 0.34 8.17 -4.88
CA ILE A 35 0.79 8.58 -6.21
C ILE A 35 2.30 8.42 -6.28
N THR A 36 2.80 8.04 -7.44
CA THR A 36 4.22 8.03 -7.81
C THR A 36 4.30 8.48 -9.26
N ILE A 37 5.09 9.51 -9.51
CA ILE A 37 5.29 10.07 -10.85
C ILE A 37 6.76 10.49 -10.96
N ASP A 38 7.46 9.98 -11.96
CA ASP A 38 8.84 10.34 -12.29
C ASP A 38 8.87 11.30 -13.49
N LEU A 39 9.07 12.59 -13.21
CA LEU A 39 9.11 13.66 -14.22
C LEU A 39 10.19 14.70 -13.90
N PRO A 40 10.90 15.24 -14.92
CA PRO A 40 10.90 14.79 -16.32
C PRO A 40 11.68 13.47 -16.46
N GLN A 41 11.29 12.61 -17.40
CA GLN A 41 12.08 11.43 -17.73
C GLN A 41 13.37 11.86 -18.43
N LYS A 42 14.45 11.94 -17.65
CA LYS A 42 15.76 12.44 -18.13
C LYS A 42 16.59 11.37 -18.84
N SER A 43 16.24 10.10 -18.70
CA SER A 43 16.98 8.97 -19.29
C SER A 43 16.07 7.76 -19.48
N GLY A 44 16.42 6.90 -20.44
CA GLY A 44 15.76 5.59 -20.61
C GLY A 44 16.07 4.65 -19.44
N TYR A 45 15.67 3.39 -19.59
CA TYR A 45 15.89 2.38 -18.55
C TYR A 45 17.37 2.22 -18.23
N PHE A 46 17.75 2.49 -16.97
CA PHE A 46 19.11 2.35 -16.47
C PHE A 46 19.17 1.33 -15.33
N CYS A 47 19.95 0.28 -15.54
CA CYS A 47 20.27 -0.71 -14.53
C CYS A 47 21.76 -0.67 -14.22
N GLN A 48 22.09 -0.60 -12.93
CA GLN A 48 23.44 -0.71 -12.41
C GLN A 48 23.60 -2.01 -11.64
N GLN A 49 24.69 -2.72 -11.89
CA GLN A 49 24.99 -3.97 -11.20
C GLN A 49 25.03 -3.76 -9.67
N GLY A 50 24.34 -4.62 -8.93
CA GLY A 50 24.23 -4.53 -7.47
C GLY A 50 23.13 -3.60 -6.94
N MET A 51 22.35 -2.97 -7.82
CA MET A 51 21.18 -2.16 -7.45
C MET A 51 19.87 -2.95 -7.60
N ILE A 52 18.76 -2.31 -7.25
CA ILE A 52 17.43 -2.94 -7.20
C ILE A 52 16.75 -3.11 -8.56
N HIS A 53 17.21 -2.41 -9.59
CA HIS A 53 16.63 -2.46 -10.93
C HIS A 53 16.97 -3.78 -11.63
N SER A 54 15.99 -4.37 -12.31
CA SER A 54 16.19 -5.57 -13.15
C SER A 54 17.22 -5.33 -14.26
N THR A 55 17.94 -6.35 -14.70
CA THR A 55 18.93 -6.16 -15.78
C THR A 55 18.30 -5.96 -17.16
N ASP A 56 17.07 -6.44 -17.34
CA ASP A 56 16.35 -6.51 -18.61
C ASP A 56 15.10 -5.61 -18.66
N GLY A 57 14.83 -4.83 -17.61
CA GLY A 57 13.65 -3.98 -17.53
C GLY A 57 12.36 -4.73 -17.27
N HIS A 58 12.43 -5.98 -16.76
CA HIS A 58 11.25 -6.76 -16.42
C HIS A 58 11.21 -7.15 -14.94
N CYS A 59 10.08 -6.88 -14.30
CA CYS A 59 9.77 -7.42 -12.98
C CYS A 59 9.16 -8.83 -13.14
N ARG A 60 9.88 -9.85 -12.68
CA ARG A 60 9.49 -11.28 -12.79
C ARG A 60 9.23 -11.87 -11.41
N PRO A 61 8.07 -11.59 -10.77
CA PRO A 61 7.82 -12.02 -9.41
C PRO A 61 7.82 -13.56 -9.31
N PHE A 62 8.65 -14.09 -8.41
CA PHE A 62 8.80 -15.52 -8.12
C PHE A 62 9.39 -16.39 -9.27
N ASP A 63 9.97 -15.77 -10.30
CA ASP A 63 10.64 -16.48 -11.39
C ASP A 63 12.09 -16.85 -11.03
N SER A 64 12.58 -17.99 -11.51
CA SER A 64 13.98 -18.40 -11.41
C SER A 64 14.98 -17.43 -12.06
N GLN A 65 14.53 -16.69 -13.07
CA GLN A 65 15.29 -15.68 -13.82
C GLN A 65 15.05 -14.25 -13.31
N ALA A 66 14.49 -14.08 -12.11
CA ALA A 66 14.26 -12.76 -11.53
C ALA A 66 15.58 -12.04 -11.23
N SER A 67 15.79 -10.86 -11.83
CA SER A 67 17.02 -10.08 -11.74
C SER A 67 16.88 -8.75 -10.98
N GLY A 68 15.66 -8.36 -10.59
CA GLY A 68 15.37 -7.11 -9.89
C GLY A 68 13.92 -6.65 -10.09
N THR A 69 13.65 -5.37 -9.81
CA THR A 69 12.34 -4.72 -10.02
C THR A 69 12.38 -3.67 -11.12
N LEU A 70 11.20 -3.25 -11.58
CA LEU A 70 11.00 -2.07 -12.41
C LEU A 70 10.08 -1.10 -11.66
N PHE A 71 10.39 0.19 -11.65
CA PHE A 71 9.49 1.22 -11.14
C PHE A 71 8.59 1.74 -12.26
N GLY A 72 7.39 2.15 -11.89
CA GLY A 72 6.44 2.75 -12.79
C GLY A 72 5.69 3.88 -12.12
N ASP A 73 5.03 4.66 -12.96
CA ASP A 73 4.21 5.78 -12.55
C ASP A 73 2.75 5.35 -12.39
N GLY A 74 2.07 5.96 -11.42
CA GLY A 74 0.67 5.66 -11.16
C GLY A 74 0.09 6.44 -10.00
N ALA A 75 -1.23 6.57 -10.02
CA ALA A 75 -2.02 7.13 -8.92
C ALA A 75 -3.23 6.23 -8.66
N GLY A 76 -3.60 6.10 -7.39
CA GLY A 76 -4.79 5.34 -6.99
C GLY A 76 -5.36 5.89 -5.70
N VAL A 77 -6.70 5.98 -5.64
CA VAL A 77 -7.44 6.41 -4.46
C VAL A 77 -8.66 5.52 -4.28
N VAL A 78 -8.92 5.14 -3.04
CA VAL A 78 -10.13 4.45 -2.59
C VAL A 78 -10.86 5.30 -1.58
N VAL A 79 -12.17 5.20 -1.59
CA VAL A 79 -13.05 5.79 -0.57
C VAL A 79 -13.39 4.70 0.43
N LEU A 80 -13.32 5.02 1.70
CA LEU A 80 -13.52 4.09 2.80
C LEU A 80 -14.63 4.59 3.72
N ARG A 81 -15.48 3.66 4.14
CA ARG A 81 -16.54 3.86 5.14
C ARG A 81 -16.65 2.64 6.03
N ARG A 82 -17.18 2.79 7.25
CA ARG A 82 -17.54 1.64 8.10
C ARG A 82 -18.64 0.83 7.40
N LEU A 83 -18.56 -0.50 7.47
CA LEU A 83 -19.48 -1.38 6.74
C LEU A 83 -20.95 -1.15 7.12
N GLU A 84 -21.23 -0.91 8.40
CA GLU A 84 -22.60 -0.64 8.86
C GLU A 84 -23.19 0.62 8.21
N ASP A 85 -22.41 1.70 8.17
CA ASP A 85 -22.79 2.94 7.49
C ASP A 85 -22.90 2.72 5.97
N ALA A 86 -21.97 1.96 5.38
CA ALA A 86 -21.99 1.56 3.96
C ALA A 86 -23.33 0.91 3.59
N LEU A 87 -23.76 -0.08 4.38
CA LEU A 87 -25.03 -0.79 4.20
C LEU A 87 -26.24 0.12 4.44
N ALA A 88 -26.22 0.92 5.50
CA ALA A 88 -27.33 1.80 5.87
C ALA A 88 -27.65 2.84 4.79
N ALA A 89 -26.62 3.42 4.15
CA ALA A 89 -26.82 4.36 3.05
C ALA A 89 -26.95 3.71 1.66
N GLY A 90 -26.94 2.37 1.57
CA GLY A 90 -27.09 1.66 0.30
C GLY A 90 -25.92 1.84 -0.67
N ASP A 91 -24.70 2.00 -0.14
CA ASP A 91 -23.51 2.19 -0.97
C ASP A 91 -23.15 0.94 -1.77
N ARG A 92 -22.54 1.14 -2.95
CA ARG A 92 -21.89 0.07 -3.70
C ARG A 92 -20.60 -0.38 -3.01
N ILE A 93 -20.62 -1.58 -2.43
CA ILE A 93 -19.49 -2.18 -1.71
C ILE A 93 -18.67 -3.03 -2.70
N TYR A 94 -17.42 -2.65 -3.00
CA TYR A 94 -16.54 -3.46 -3.86
C TYR A 94 -15.84 -4.57 -3.09
N ALA A 95 -15.35 -4.25 -1.89
CA ALA A 95 -14.63 -5.19 -1.04
C ALA A 95 -14.69 -4.75 0.42
N VAL A 96 -14.44 -5.70 1.32
CA VAL A 96 -14.35 -5.45 2.77
C VAL A 96 -12.92 -5.71 3.23
N ILE A 97 -12.23 -4.65 3.66
CA ILE A 97 -10.99 -4.73 4.43
C ILE A 97 -11.34 -5.36 5.78
N ARG A 98 -10.74 -6.50 6.09
CA ARG A 98 -11.05 -7.24 7.32
C ARG A 98 -10.14 -6.88 8.50
N GLY A 99 -8.97 -6.33 8.17
CA GLY A 99 -7.94 -5.93 9.11
C GLY A 99 -6.73 -5.39 8.35
N SER A 100 -5.93 -4.57 9.01
CA SER A 100 -4.68 -4.04 8.50
C SER A 100 -3.68 -3.88 9.64
N ALA A 101 -2.39 -3.99 9.33
CA ALA A 101 -1.33 -3.88 10.32
C ALA A 101 -0.10 -3.21 9.71
N VAL A 102 0.64 -2.48 10.55
CA VAL A 102 1.92 -1.84 10.20
C VAL A 102 2.93 -2.22 11.28
N ASN A 103 4.15 -2.55 10.86
CA ASN A 103 5.29 -2.80 11.75
C ASN A 103 6.58 -2.21 11.15
N ASN A 104 7.73 -2.49 11.78
CA ASN A 104 9.03 -2.06 11.32
C ASN A 104 10.07 -3.14 11.66
N ASP A 105 11.05 -3.34 10.76
CA ASP A 105 12.09 -4.38 10.89
C ASP A 105 13.10 -4.09 12.02
N GLY A 106 13.12 -2.88 12.58
CA GLY A 106 13.95 -2.49 13.71
C GLY A 106 15.45 -2.66 13.43
N LYS A 107 16.19 -3.14 14.44
CA LYS A 107 17.66 -3.25 14.40
C LYS A 107 18.20 -4.36 13.47
N GLN A 108 17.34 -5.21 12.91
CA GLN A 108 17.76 -6.31 12.01
C GLN A 108 17.78 -5.91 10.53
N LYS A 109 17.55 -4.62 10.24
CA LYS A 109 17.43 -4.12 8.87
C LYS A 109 18.81 -3.97 8.20
N SER A 110 19.07 -4.72 7.13
CA SER A 110 19.92 -4.24 6.04
C SER A 110 19.03 -3.48 5.04
N VAL A 111 19.58 -2.59 4.22
CA VAL A 111 18.78 -1.61 3.45
C VAL A 111 17.69 -2.21 2.54
N LEU A 112 17.78 -3.53 2.23
CA LEU A 112 16.80 -4.32 1.48
C LEU A 112 16.54 -5.74 2.07
N SER A 113 16.82 -5.97 3.36
CA SER A 113 16.60 -7.30 3.97
C SER A 113 15.10 -7.67 4.03
N ARG A 114 14.78 -8.95 3.79
CA ARG A 114 13.43 -9.50 3.98
C ARG A 114 13.21 -9.91 5.44
N LEU A 115 12.15 -9.40 6.09
CA LEU A 115 11.68 -9.91 7.37
C LEU A 115 10.57 -10.97 7.16
N VAL A 116 10.65 -12.09 7.88
CA VAL A 116 9.56 -13.07 7.95
C VAL A 116 8.61 -12.68 9.07
N MET A 117 7.36 -12.35 8.74
CA MET A 117 6.28 -12.08 9.70
C MET A 117 5.96 -13.35 10.50
N ARG A 118 6.00 -13.27 11.84
CA ARG A 118 5.46 -14.31 12.75
C ARG A 118 4.00 -13.99 13.07
N ASP A 119 3.13 -15.00 13.02
CA ASP A 119 1.67 -14.89 13.19
C ASP A 119 1.30 -14.12 14.47
N ARG A 120 0.54 -13.03 14.33
CA ARG A 120 -0.11 -12.30 15.42
C ARG A 120 -1.53 -11.94 14.99
N ARG A 121 -2.48 -12.85 15.25
CA ARG A 121 -3.92 -12.57 15.11
C ARG A 121 -4.38 -11.68 16.26
N ARG A 122 -4.89 -10.48 15.97
CA ARG A 122 -5.78 -9.74 16.90
C ARG A 122 -6.93 -9.06 16.13
N SER A 123 -8.10 -9.18 16.75
CA SER A 123 -9.39 -8.48 16.63
C SER A 123 -9.77 -7.82 15.30
N PHE A 124 -10.84 -8.33 14.70
CA PHE A 124 -11.39 -7.94 13.39
C PHE A 124 -12.54 -6.93 13.52
N VAL A 125 -12.47 -5.82 12.78
CA VAL A 125 -13.62 -4.99 12.36
C VAL A 125 -13.41 -4.62 10.89
N ARG A 126 -14.49 -4.38 10.14
CA ARG A 126 -14.62 -4.55 8.68
C ARG A 126 -14.74 -3.22 7.88
N PRO A 127 -13.68 -2.45 7.60
CA PRO A 127 -13.75 -1.31 6.65
C PRO A 127 -14.05 -1.75 5.20
N VAL A 128 -14.55 -0.87 4.33
CA VAL A 128 -14.98 -1.17 2.94
C VAL A 128 -14.26 -0.29 1.91
N ILE A 129 -13.98 -0.81 0.71
CA ILE A 129 -13.49 -0.06 -0.46
C ILE A 129 -14.67 0.39 -1.34
N TRP A 130 -14.76 1.69 -1.63
CA TRP A 130 -15.72 2.38 -2.52
C TRP A 130 -14.98 3.22 -3.58
N GLN A 131 -15.47 3.25 -4.81
CA GLN A 131 -14.99 4.14 -5.89
C GLN A 131 -16.18 4.48 -6.81
N LYS A 132 -16.26 5.75 -7.25
CA LYS A 132 -17.29 6.24 -8.19
C LYS A 132 -17.20 5.56 -9.54
#